data_AF-A0A424JG10-F1
#
_entry.id   AF-A0A424JG10-F1
#
_cell.length_a   1.000
_cell.length_b   1.000
_cell.length_c   1.000
_cell.angle_alpha   90.00
_cell.angle_beta   90.00
_cell.angle_gamma   90.00
#
_symmetry.space_group_name_H-M   'P 1'
#
loop_
_entity.id
_entity.type
_entity.pdbx_description
1 polymer ?
#
loop_
_entity_poly.entity_id
_entity_poly.type
_entity_poly.pdbx_seq_one_letter_code
_entity_poly.pdbx_strand_id
1 'polypeptide(L)'
;MEKNEILSDGSRSQYSEQFKNWKWIIIQTILWLSISLKFDFNPVINLMAFFTIFNQFIHNILSIAQDKRQIFNNFVTQEILSMLSFSNLLWEKISDLNKEDEIMKAERSNIPSEVEWTDIFIELLPNEFDDDLPFLCIRVGHEQSEILHPLKLGLVNCSDHKKQNGLFIILKAFGKYGSFIFNGNTSQKKSIEKSIDELSKNLIRYFGLKDLMPIIKNDQSARWECFININDKTNSWHQIELERYQDVRSLLSDWVPLNQEVEKIDKSEESYKMKGYEW
;
A
#
# COMPACT_ATOMS: atom_id res chain seq x y z
N MET A 1 -15.47 -6.49 23.00
CA MET A 1 -15.94 -7.87 22.75
C MET A 1 -15.56 -8.30 21.34
N GLU A 2 -15.93 -7.51 20.33
CA GLU A 2 -15.67 -7.77 18.90
C GLU A 2 -14.20 -8.09 18.54
N LYS A 3 -13.22 -7.29 19.00
CA LYS A 3 -11.78 -7.57 18.77
C LYS A 3 -11.33 -8.96 19.28
N ASN A 4 -11.84 -9.39 20.44
CA ASN A 4 -11.46 -10.67 21.03
C ASN A 4 -12.12 -11.85 20.29
N GLU A 5 -13.31 -11.64 19.73
CA GLU A 5 -13.97 -12.63 18.87
C GLU A 5 -13.23 -12.78 17.55
N ILE A 6 -12.83 -11.68 16.91
CA ILE A 6 -12.00 -11.70 15.68
C ILE A 6 -10.67 -12.42 15.93
N LEU A 7 -9.99 -12.12 17.05
CA LEU A 7 -8.75 -12.82 17.43
C LEU A 7 -8.98 -14.32 17.70
N SER A 8 -10.07 -14.66 18.38
CA SER A 8 -10.41 -16.06 18.68
C SER A 8 -10.70 -16.85 17.41
N ASP A 9 -11.53 -16.33 16.51
CA ASP A 9 -11.92 -17.03 15.29
C ASP A 9 -10.80 -17.03 14.25
N GLY A 10 -10.07 -15.92 14.12
CA GLY A 10 -8.93 -15.79 13.22
C GLY A 10 -7.72 -16.65 13.64
N SER A 11 -7.47 -16.81 14.94
CA SER A 11 -6.40 -17.69 15.42
C SER A 11 -6.73 -19.18 15.25
N ARG A 12 -8.01 -19.57 15.37
CA ARG A 12 -8.43 -20.97 15.20
C ARG A 12 -8.08 -21.55 13.84
N SER A 13 -8.17 -20.73 12.78
CA SER A 13 -7.87 -21.12 11.39
C SER A 13 -6.38 -21.24 11.10
N GLN A 14 -5.49 -20.73 11.96
CA GLN A 14 -4.05 -20.79 11.74
C GLN A 14 -3.49 -22.19 12.01
N TYR A 15 -2.48 -22.59 11.23
CA TYR A 15 -1.71 -23.81 11.46
C TYR A 15 -0.48 -23.49 12.31
N SER A 16 -0.25 -24.26 13.36
CA SER A 16 0.95 -24.16 14.20
C SER A 16 1.83 -25.37 13.98
N GLU A 17 3.12 -25.15 13.73
CA GLU A 17 4.10 -26.23 13.62
C GLU A 17 4.27 -27.00 14.93
N GLN A 18 3.93 -26.39 16.07
CA GLN A 18 3.98 -27.01 17.39
C GLN A 18 2.99 -28.18 17.52
N PHE A 19 2.04 -28.31 16.58
CA PHE A 19 1.22 -29.52 16.46
C PHE A 19 2.07 -30.79 16.25
N LYS A 20 3.32 -30.68 15.77
CA LYS A 20 4.26 -31.82 15.71
C LYS A 20 4.57 -32.40 17.09
N ASN A 21 4.56 -31.59 18.16
CA ASN A 21 4.78 -32.03 19.54
C ASN A 21 3.65 -32.93 20.06
N TRP A 22 2.45 -32.83 19.48
CA TRP A 22 1.31 -33.65 19.88
C TRP A 22 1.58 -35.14 19.69
N LYS A 23 2.25 -35.49 18.58
CA LYS A 23 2.61 -36.87 18.25
C LYS A 23 3.48 -37.47 19.35
N TRP A 24 4.44 -36.71 19.88
CA TRP A 24 5.35 -37.17 20.92
C TRP A 24 4.65 -37.40 22.25
N ILE A 25 3.74 -36.52 22.66
CA ILE A 25 2.98 -36.69 23.91
C ILE A 25 2.05 -37.92 23.82
N ILE A 26 1.42 -38.17 22.66
CA ILE A 26 0.61 -39.37 22.44
C ILE A 26 1.48 -40.64 22.53
N ILE A 27 2.65 -40.65 21.89
CA ILE A 27 3.59 -41.79 21.96
C ILE A 27 4.01 -42.04 23.42
N GLN A 28 4.37 -41.00 24.17
CA GLN A 28 4.73 -41.11 25.59
C GLN A 28 3.57 -41.64 26.43
N THR A 29 2.34 -41.19 26.17
CA THR A 29 1.15 -41.66 26.86
C THR A 29 0.90 -43.15 26.64
N ILE A 30 0.97 -43.60 25.38
CA ILE A 30 0.77 -45.01 25.01
C ILE A 30 1.86 -45.90 25.62
N LEU A 31 3.12 -45.46 25.56
CA LEU A 31 4.24 -46.17 26.16
C LEU A 31 4.06 -46.30 27.67
N TRP A 32 3.71 -45.20 28.34
CA TRP A 32 3.51 -45.22 29.78
C TRP A 32 2.34 -46.10 30.21
N LEU A 33 1.24 -46.05 29.47
CA LEU A 33 0.07 -46.90 29.72
C LEU A 33 0.41 -48.39 29.51
N SER A 34 1.19 -48.72 28.48
CA SER A 34 1.65 -50.09 28.23
C SER A 34 2.58 -50.60 29.33
N ILE A 35 3.47 -49.75 29.83
CA ILE A 35 4.39 -50.05 30.94
C ILE A 35 3.60 -50.24 32.24
N SER A 36 2.68 -49.33 32.55
CA SER A 36 1.85 -49.37 33.76
C SER A 36 0.91 -50.58 33.82
N LEU A 37 0.47 -51.12 32.68
CA LEU A 37 -0.35 -52.34 32.64
C LEU A 37 0.47 -53.63 32.80
N LYS A 38 1.75 -53.60 32.40
CA LYS A 38 2.61 -54.78 32.39
C LYS A 38 3.36 -55.00 33.71
N PHE A 39 3.57 -53.94 34.49
CA PHE A 39 4.37 -53.97 35.70
C PHE A 39 3.61 -53.33 36.87
N ASP A 40 3.68 -53.97 38.04
CA ASP A 40 3.09 -53.47 39.29
C ASP A 40 3.95 -52.33 39.88
N PHE A 41 3.80 -51.14 39.34
CA PHE A 41 4.41 -49.94 39.90
C PHE A 41 3.65 -49.44 41.14
N ASN A 42 4.39 -48.81 42.05
CA ASN A 42 3.78 -48.08 43.17
C ASN A 42 2.81 -47.01 42.62
N PRO A 43 1.58 -46.91 43.14
CA PRO A 43 0.59 -45.91 42.72
C PRO A 43 1.14 -44.47 42.63
N VAL A 44 2.07 -44.09 43.51
CA VAL A 44 2.71 -42.76 43.50
C VAL A 44 3.47 -42.50 42.19
N ILE A 45 4.15 -43.51 41.64
CA ILE A 45 4.92 -43.41 40.38
C ILE A 45 3.96 -43.20 39.21
N ASN A 46 2.86 -43.96 39.17
CA ASN A 46 1.83 -43.80 38.13
C ASN A 46 1.19 -42.41 38.18
N LEU A 47 0.98 -41.87 39.38
CA LEU A 47 0.40 -40.55 39.61
C LEU A 47 1.36 -39.42 39.18
N MET A 48 2.66 -39.53 39.49
CA MET A 48 3.69 -38.59 39.01
C MET A 48 3.81 -38.56 37.49
N ALA A 49 3.81 -39.73 36.85
CA ALA A 49 3.89 -39.82 35.40
C ALA A 49 2.63 -39.29 34.72
N PHE A 50 1.44 -39.54 35.28
CA PHE A 50 0.21 -38.91 34.84
C PHE A 50 0.30 -37.38 34.90
N PHE A 51 0.73 -36.81 36.04
CA PHE A 51 0.87 -35.36 36.15
C PHE A 51 1.92 -34.79 35.19
N THR A 52 2.99 -35.52 34.92
CA THR A 52 4.03 -35.09 33.96
C THR A 52 3.45 -35.00 32.54
N ILE A 53 2.75 -36.04 32.09
CA ILE A 53 2.11 -36.07 30.77
C ILE A 53 1.01 -35.02 30.69
N PHE A 54 0.21 -34.86 31.76
CA PHE A 54 -0.85 -33.85 31.82
C PHE A 54 -0.30 -32.43 31.77
N ASN A 55 0.82 -32.16 32.44
CA ASN A 55 1.46 -30.85 32.38
C ASN A 55 2.04 -30.57 30.98
N GLN A 56 2.66 -31.57 30.34
CA GLN A 56 3.11 -31.48 28.95
C GLN A 56 1.93 -31.24 27.99
N PHE A 57 0.80 -31.89 28.23
CA PHE A 57 -0.44 -31.72 27.47
C PHE A 57 -0.95 -30.27 27.57
N ILE A 58 -1.06 -29.73 28.80
CA ILE A 58 -1.47 -28.34 29.03
C ILE A 58 -0.51 -27.37 28.36
N HIS A 59 0.81 -27.54 28.58
CA HIS A 59 1.82 -26.65 28.03
C HIS A 59 1.78 -26.63 26.51
N ASN A 60 1.62 -27.78 25.87
CA ASN A 60 1.53 -27.88 24.41
C ASN A 60 0.27 -27.18 23.87
N ILE A 61 -0.89 -27.32 24.52
CA ILE A 61 -2.11 -26.59 24.13
C ILE A 61 -1.91 -25.08 24.26
N LEU A 62 -1.34 -24.62 25.37
CA LEU A 62 -1.08 -23.20 25.59
C LEU A 62 -0.10 -22.65 24.55
N SER A 63 0.95 -23.38 24.24
CA SER A 63 1.94 -22.99 23.23
C SER A 63 1.29 -22.88 21.84
N ILE A 64 0.51 -23.89 21.42
CA ILE A 64 -0.21 -23.88 20.13
C ILE A 64 -1.17 -22.68 20.06
N ALA A 65 -1.90 -22.41 21.14
CA ALA A 65 -2.84 -21.28 21.18
C ALA A 65 -2.11 -19.93 21.07
N GLN A 66 -0.95 -19.78 21.72
CA GLN A 66 -0.10 -18.59 21.62
C GLN A 66 0.47 -18.42 20.21
N ASP A 67 1.04 -19.49 19.62
CA ASP A 67 1.64 -19.47 18.28
C ASP A 67 0.61 -19.13 17.20
N LYS A 68 -0.57 -19.76 17.24
CA LYS A 68 -1.68 -19.44 16.33
C LYS A 68 -2.13 -17.98 16.44
N ARG A 69 -2.22 -17.45 17.66
CA ARG A 69 -2.55 -16.05 17.91
C ARG A 69 -1.48 -15.11 17.35
N GLN A 70 -0.21 -15.48 17.50
CA GLN A 70 0.91 -14.72 16.96
C GLN A 70 0.88 -14.68 15.42
N ILE A 71 0.70 -15.83 14.77
CA ILE A 71 0.59 -15.91 13.29
C ILE A 71 -0.53 -15.00 12.79
N PHE A 72 -1.71 -15.07 13.42
CA PHE A 72 -2.84 -14.23 13.03
C PHE A 72 -2.58 -12.74 13.27
N ASN A 73 -2.00 -12.37 14.42
CA ASN A 73 -1.63 -10.99 14.71
C ASN A 73 -0.63 -10.42 13.69
N ASN A 74 0.38 -11.20 13.34
CA ASN A 74 1.37 -10.81 12.34
C ASN A 74 0.73 -10.60 10.98
N PHE A 75 -0.15 -11.52 10.56
CA PHE A 75 -0.91 -11.38 9.31
C PHE A 75 -1.72 -10.08 9.28
N VAL A 76 -2.52 -9.80 10.32
CA VAL A 76 -3.32 -8.56 10.35
C VAL A 76 -2.45 -7.32 10.40
N THR A 77 -1.34 -7.35 11.14
CA THR A 77 -0.40 -6.22 11.21
C THR A 77 0.21 -5.93 9.83
N GLN A 78 0.62 -6.98 9.10
CA GLN A 78 1.12 -6.85 7.74
C GLN A 78 0.07 -6.31 6.77
N GLU A 79 -1.19 -6.75 6.89
CA GLU A 79 -2.30 -6.22 6.09
C GLU A 79 -2.54 -4.72 6.38
N ILE A 80 -2.55 -4.31 7.65
CA ILE A 80 -2.67 -2.90 8.03
C ILE A 80 -1.51 -2.08 7.48
N LEU A 81 -0.27 -2.57 7.60
CA LEU A 81 0.92 -1.90 7.07
C LEU A 81 0.91 -1.83 5.54
N SER A 82 0.34 -2.83 4.86
CA SER A 82 0.21 -2.84 3.40
C SER A 82 -0.66 -1.69 2.88
N MET A 83 -1.51 -1.10 3.72
CA MET A 83 -2.31 0.08 3.38
C MET A 83 -1.45 1.34 3.14
N LEU A 84 -0.21 1.38 3.63
CA LEU A 84 0.77 2.44 3.36
C LEU A 84 1.40 2.33 1.96
N SER A 85 1.10 1.27 1.21
CA SER A 85 1.60 1.11 -0.15
C SER A 85 1.14 2.26 -1.04
N PHE A 86 2.09 2.96 -1.66
CA PHE A 86 1.81 3.98 -2.69
C PHE A 86 0.85 3.46 -3.78
N SER A 87 1.02 2.21 -4.22
CA SER A 87 0.16 1.63 -5.26
C SER A 87 -1.28 1.44 -4.79
N ASN A 88 -1.47 1.08 -3.52
CA ASN A 88 -2.81 0.96 -2.94
C ASN A 88 -3.46 2.34 -2.83
N LEU A 89 -2.72 3.32 -2.32
CA LEU A 89 -3.21 4.70 -2.17
C LEU A 89 -3.55 5.34 -3.52
N LEU A 90 -2.66 5.21 -4.51
CA LEU A 90 -2.90 5.70 -5.87
C LEU A 90 -4.12 5.04 -6.50
N TRP A 91 -4.24 3.72 -6.37
CA TRP A 91 -5.39 3.00 -6.89
C TRP A 91 -6.69 3.44 -6.24
N GLU A 92 -6.73 3.55 -4.91
CA GLU A 92 -7.89 3.99 -4.13
C GLU A 92 -8.38 5.35 -4.62
N LYS A 93 -7.47 6.35 -4.63
CA LYS A 93 -7.79 7.72 -5.06
C LYS A 93 -8.27 7.83 -6.50
N ILE A 94 -7.77 6.99 -7.42
CA ILE A 94 -8.26 6.95 -8.80
C ILE A 94 -9.57 6.18 -8.91
N SER A 95 -9.72 5.10 -8.13
CA SER A 95 -10.88 4.20 -8.22
C SER A 95 -12.16 4.82 -7.64
N ASP A 96 -12.02 5.74 -6.69
CA ASP A 96 -13.11 6.52 -6.09
C ASP A 96 -13.70 7.56 -7.06
N LEU A 97 -13.00 7.85 -8.16
CA LEU A 97 -13.50 8.76 -9.19
C LEU A 97 -14.47 8.05 -10.14
N ASN A 98 -15.46 8.79 -10.65
CA ASN A 98 -16.48 8.31 -11.58
C ASN A 98 -15.83 7.79 -12.89
N LYS A 99 -15.71 6.46 -13.01
CA LYS A 99 -15.07 5.78 -14.17
C LYS A 99 -15.79 5.96 -15.51
N GLU A 100 -17.03 6.44 -15.48
CA GLU A 100 -17.88 6.62 -16.66
C GLU A 100 -17.70 8.00 -17.32
N ASP A 101 -17.00 8.93 -16.68
CA ASP A 101 -16.74 10.24 -17.26
C ASP A 101 -15.74 10.15 -18.42
N GLU A 102 -16.10 10.75 -19.55
CA GLU A 102 -15.17 10.89 -20.66
C GLU A 102 -13.98 11.77 -20.26
N ILE A 103 -12.79 11.38 -20.72
CA ILE A 103 -11.58 12.13 -20.44
C ILE A 103 -11.54 13.38 -21.30
N MET A 104 -11.43 14.52 -20.61
CA MET A 104 -11.30 15.80 -21.25
C MET A 104 -9.98 15.91 -22.00
N LYS A 105 -10.04 16.41 -23.23
CA LYS A 105 -8.85 16.63 -24.06
C LYS A 105 -8.25 18.00 -23.76
N ALA A 106 -6.94 18.05 -23.57
CA ALA A 106 -6.23 19.32 -23.39
C ALA A 106 -6.44 20.30 -24.56
N GLU A 107 -6.35 21.59 -24.27
CA GLU A 107 -6.28 22.64 -25.28
C GLU A 107 -4.93 22.58 -26.03
N ARG A 108 -4.85 23.17 -27.22
CA ARG A 108 -3.57 23.28 -27.93
C ARG A 108 -2.90 24.60 -27.56
N SER A 109 -1.61 24.56 -27.27
CA SER A 109 -0.78 25.76 -27.11
C SER A 109 0.22 25.88 -28.27
N ASN A 110 0.75 27.09 -28.48
CA ASN A 110 1.75 27.38 -29.52
C ASN A 110 3.18 27.27 -28.96
N ILE A 111 3.48 26.22 -28.20
CA ILE A 111 4.83 26.01 -27.68
C ILE A 111 5.73 25.48 -28.81
N PRO A 112 6.94 26.05 -29.01
CA PRO A 112 7.86 25.61 -30.06
C PRO A 112 8.23 24.13 -29.93
N SER A 113 8.36 23.45 -31.07
CA SER A 113 8.75 22.03 -31.11
C SER A 113 10.18 21.78 -30.64
N GLU A 114 11.05 22.79 -30.67
CA GLU A 114 12.47 22.72 -30.28
C GLU A 114 12.70 22.57 -28.76
N VAL A 115 11.68 22.91 -27.96
CA VAL A 115 11.73 22.79 -26.49
C VAL A 115 11.77 21.32 -26.11
N GLU A 116 12.68 20.87 -25.23
CA GLU A 116 12.66 19.49 -24.74
C GLU A 116 11.64 19.30 -23.60
N TRP A 117 11.26 18.05 -23.31
CA TRP A 117 10.34 17.79 -22.18
C TRP A 117 10.89 18.28 -20.84
N THR A 118 12.20 18.14 -20.66
CA THR A 118 12.94 18.54 -19.45
C THR A 118 13.02 20.05 -19.25
N ASP A 119 12.72 20.85 -20.28
CA ASP A 119 12.69 22.31 -20.19
C ASP A 119 11.31 22.85 -19.77
N ILE A 120 10.31 21.97 -19.71
CA ILE A 120 8.95 22.30 -19.36
C ILE A 120 8.75 22.08 -17.86
N PHE A 121 8.27 23.13 -17.19
CA PHE A 121 7.88 23.10 -15.79
C PHE A 121 6.38 23.33 -15.67
N ILE A 122 5.69 22.43 -14.97
CA ILE A 122 4.30 22.60 -14.55
C ILE A 122 4.32 22.85 -13.04
N GLU A 123 4.06 24.08 -12.64
CA GLU A 123 3.90 24.44 -11.23
C GLU A 123 2.44 24.28 -10.81
N LEU A 124 2.18 23.51 -9.75
CA LEU A 124 0.87 23.43 -9.12
C LEU A 124 0.80 24.50 -8.03
N LEU A 125 -0.06 25.50 -8.21
CA LEU A 125 -0.23 26.63 -7.32
C LEU A 125 -1.44 26.41 -6.40
N PRO A 126 -1.33 26.75 -5.10
CA PRO A 126 -2.46 26.64 -4.18
C PRO A 126 -3.68 27.39 -4.69
N ASN A 127 -4.84 26.76 -4.55
CA ASN A 127 -6.13 27.40 -4.79
C ASN A 127 -6.80 27.57 -3.43
N GLU A 128 -6.98 28.81 -2.98
CA GLU A 128 -7.50 29.15 -1.64
C GLU A 128 -8.89 28.57 -1.36
N PHE A 129 -9.63 28.18 -2.40
CA PHE A 129 -11.00 27.68 -2.29
C PHE A 129 -11.13 26.16 -2.45
N ASP A 130 -10.12 25.49 -3.01
CA ASP A 130 -10.19 24.06 -3.34
C ASP A 130 -8.79 23.43 -3.45
N ASP A 131 -8.37 22.71 -2.42
CA ASP A 131 -7.08 22.03 -2.34
C ASP A 131 -6.93 20.89 -3.37
N ASP A 132 -8.05 20.30 -3.79
CA ASP A 132 -8.06 19.23 -4.78
C ASP A 132 -7.84 19.76 -6.21
N LEU A 133 -8.12 21.04 -6.45
CA LEU A 133 -8.05 21.66 -7.77
C LEU A 133 -7.08 22.86 -7.79
N PRO A 134 -5.77 22.61 -7.62
CA PRO A 134 -4.78 23.67 -7.67
C PRO A 134 -4.70 24.30 -9.06
N PHE A 135 -4.38 25.59 -9.11
CA PHE A 135 -4.12 26.27 -10.38
C PHE A 135 -2.79 25.80 -10.96
N LEU A 136 -2.60 26.02 -12.26
CA LEU A 136 -1.38 25.64 -12.96
C LEU A 136 -0.63 26.88 -13.43
N CYS A 137 0.69 26.85 -13.38
CA CYS A 137 1.53 27.79 -14.10
C CYS A 137 2.57 27.02 -14.88
N ILE A 138 2.68 27.31 -16.17
CA ILE A 138 3.61 26.63 -17.07
C ILE A 138 4.79 27.54 -17.30
N ARG A 139 6.00 27.03 -17.08
CA ARG A 139 7.24 27.73 -17.42
C ARG A 139 8.02 26.92 -18.44
N VAL A 140 8.47 27.59 -19.48
CA VAL A 140 9.30 27.01 -20.55
C VAL A 140 10.52 27.89 -20.70
N GLY A 141 11.68 27.39 -20.27
CA GLY A 141 12.89 28.20 -20.17
C GLY A 141 12.69 29.45 -19.30
N HIS A 142 12.75 30.64 -19.92
CA HIS A 142 12.54 31.93 -19.25
C HIS A 142 11.11 32.48 -19.37
N GLU A 143 10.25 31.86 -20.18
CA GLU A 143 8.88 32.30 -20.37
C GLU A 143 7.96 31.63 -19.35
N GLN A 144 7.09 32.42 -18.73
CA GLN A 144 6.11 31.95 -17.76
C GLN A 144 4.71 32.29 -18.25
N SER A 145 3.82 31.30 -18.23
CA SER A 145 2.41 31.47 -18.58
C SER A 145 1.66 32.24 -17.51
N GLU A 146 0.50 32.80 -17.90
CA GLU A 146 -0.52 33.18 -16.95
C GLU A 146 -0.97 31.98 -16.09
N ILE A 147 -1.66 32.26 -14.99
CA ILE A 147 -2.28 31.24 -14.15
C ILE A 147 -3.39 30.55 -14.94
N LEU A 148 -3.32 29.23 -15.07
CA LEU A 148 -4.21 28.42 -15.87
C LEU A 148 -5.11 27.56 -14.99
N HIS A 149 -6.36 27.40 -15.42
CA HIS A 149 -7.25 26.41 -14.84
C HIS A 149 -6.86 24.99 -15.32
N PRO A 150 -6.92 23.94 -14.45
CA PRO A 150 -6.56 22.55 -14.81
C PRO A 150 -7.30 21.97 -16.03
N LEU A 151 -8.47 22.51 -16.35
CA LEU A 151 -9.23 22.27 -17.58
C LEU A 151 -8.36 22.38 -18.84
N LYS A 152 -7.42 23.33 -18.92
CA LYS A 152 -6.57 23.53 -20.10
C LYS A 152 -5.69 22.34 -20.42
N LEU A 153 -5.30 21.55 -19.41
CA LEU A 153 -4.55 20.30 -19.58
C LEU A 153 -5.45 19.06 -19.56
N GLY A 154 -6.77 19.22 -19.53
CA GLY A 154 -7.72 18.11 -19.46
C GLY A 154 -7.65 17.33 -18.13
N LEU A 155 -7.35 18.01 -17.02
CA LEU A 155 -7.15 17.40 -15.70
C LEU A 155 -8.40 17.43 -14.80
N VAL A 156 -9.55 17.80 -15.35
CA VAL A 156 -10.83 17.84 -14.64
C VAL A 156 -11.83 16.90 -15.29
N ASN A 157 -12.91 16.57 -14.56
CA ASN A 157 -13.99 15.76 -15.11
C ASN A 157 -14.75 16.52 -16.21
N CYS A 158 -15.24 15.77 -17.21
CA CYS A 158 -16.03 16.34 -18.28
C CYS A 158 -17.43 16.75 -17.80
N SER A 159 -18.04 15.96 -16.89
CA SER A 159 -19.34 16.28 -16.30
C SER A 159 -19.31 17.45 -15.31
N ASP A 160 -18.21 17.60 -14.55
CA ASP A 160 -18.06 18.62 -13.51
C ASP A 160 -16.63 19.15 -13.48
N HIS A 161 -16.42 20.34 -14.06
CA HIS A 161 -15.11 20.98 -14.15
C HIS A 161 -14.54 21.45 -12.80
N LYS A 162 -15.32 21.36 -11.72
CA LYS A 162 -14.85 21.62 -10.35
C LYS A 162 -14.25 20.40 -9.68
N LYS A 163 -14.22 19.25 -10.34
CA LYS A 163 -13.63 18.02 -9.81
C LYS A 163 -12.42 17.60 -10.62
N GLN A 164 -11.34 17.25 -9.93
CA GLN A 164 -10.18 16.63 -10.55
C GLN A 164 -10.52 15.25 -11.13
N ASN A 165 -9.85 14.86 -12.20
CA ASN A 165 -9.93 13.51 -12.75
C ASN A 165 -8.70 12.67 -12.36
N GLY A 166 -8.69 11.39 -12.74
CA GLY A 166 -7.59 10.48 -12.42
C GLY A 166 -6.24 10.91 -13.02
N LEU A 167 -6.23 11.69 -14.11
CA LEU A 167 -4.99 12.18 -14.73
C LEU A 167 -4.32 13.21 -13.84
N PHE A 168 -5.08 14.06 -13.14
CA PHE A 168 -4.52 15.04 -12.23
C PHE A 168 -3.87 14.37 -11.01
N ILE A 169 -4.51 13.34 -10.48
CA ILE A 169 -3.99 12.53 -9.37
C ILE A 169 -2.64 11.91 -9.77
N ILE A 170 -2.54 11.34 -10.96
CA ILE A 170 -1.27 10.81 -11.51
C ILE A 170 -0.23 11.92 -11.68
N LEU A 171 -0.61 13.08 -12.19
CA LEU A 171 0.29 14.22 -12.37
C LEU A 171 0.85 14.69 -11.02
N LYS A 172 0.01 14.80 -9.98
CA LYS A 172 0.43 15.12 -8.60
C LYS A 172 1.41 14.08 -8.05
N ALA A 173 1.16 12.80 -8.28
CA ALA A 173 2.08 11.72 -7.89
C ALA A 173 3.45 11.85 -8.60
N PHE A 174 3.48 12.21 -9.88
CA PHE A 174 4.73 12.55 -10.57
C PHE A 174 5.37 13.84 -10.03
N GLY A 175 4.60 14.83 -9.60
CA GLY A 175 5.12 16.02 -8.93
C GLY A 175 5.85 15.72 -7.62
N LYS A 176 5.34 14.75 -6.85
CA LYS A 176 5.99 14.33 -5.60
C LYS A 176 7.24 13.49 -5.82
N TYR A 177 7.17 12.54 -6.75
CA TYR A 177 8.18 11.47 -6.85
C TYR A 177 9.06 11.53 -8.09
N GLY A 178 8.66 12.26 -9.13
CA GLY A 178 9.24 12.26 -10.48
C GLY A 178 9.06 10.95 -11.25
N SER A 179 9.04 9.82 -10.54
CA SER A 179 8.90 8.48 -11.09
C SER A 179 8.38 7.50 -10.03
N PHE A 180 7.62 6.49 -10.46
CA PHE A 180 7.06 5.49 -9.54
C PHE A 180 6.83 4.13 -10.20
N ILE A 181 6.68 3.09 -9.37
CA ILE A 181 6.28 1.74 -9.78
C ILE A 181 4.87 1.49 -9.24
N PHE A 182 4.02 0.91 -10.09
CA PHE A 182 2.67 0.51 -9.70
C PHE A 182 2.55 -1.01 -9.58
N ASN A 183 2.34 -1.47 -8.35
CA ASN A 183 2.19 -2.87 -7.98
C ASN A 183 0.72 -3.17 -7.65
N GLY A 184 -0.05 -3.52 -8.68
CA GLY A 184 -1.42 -4.02 -8.56
C GLY A 184 -1.65 -5.33 -9.32
N ASN A 185 -2.87 -5.84 -9.24
CA ASN A 185 -3.31 -6.97 -10.07
C ASN A 185 -3.35 -6.59 -11.56
N THR A 186 -3.50 -7.56 -12.46
CA THR A 186 -3.45 -7.34 -13.91
C THR A 186 -4.47 -6.32 -14.41
N SER A 187 -5.68 -6.30 -13.85
CA SER A 187 -6.70 -5.32 -14.21
C SER A 187 -6.36 -3.90 -13.74
N GLN A 188 -5.87 -3.76 -12.51
CA GLN A 188 -5.45 -2.48 -11.94
C GLN A 188 -4.28 -1.90 -12.73
N LYS A 189 -3.27 -2.73 -13.04
CA LYS A 189 -2.12 -2.34 -13.86
C LYS A 189 -2.58 -1.79 -15.20
N LYS A 190 -3.39 -2.54 -15.96
CA LYS A 190 -3.92 -2.08 -17.25
C LYS A 190 -4.70 -0.77 -17.15
N SER A 191 -5.46 -0.57 -16.08
CA SER A 191 -6.21 0.66 -15.86
C SER A 191 -5.29 1.87 -15.63
N ILE A 192 -4.28 1.72 -14.78
CA ILE A 192 -3.29 2.78 -14.51
C ILE A 192 -2.46 3.08 -15.75
N GLU A 193 -2.02 2.06 -16.49
CA GLU A 193 -1.29 2.23 -17.75
C GLU A 193 -2.10 3.03 -18.76
N LYS A 194 -3.40 2.72 -18.90
CA LYS A 194 -4.31 3.49 -19.77
C LYS A 194 -4.40 4.97 -19.34
N SER A 195 -4.54 5.23 -18.03
CA SER A 195 -4.58 6.61 -17.52
C SER A 195 -3.26 7.35 -17.72
N ILE A 196 -2.11 6.69 -17.58
CA ILE A 196 -0.80 7.27 -17.87
C ILE A 196 -0.69 7.61 -19.36
N ASP A 197 -1.13 6.72 -20.25
CA ASP A 197 -1.15 6.96 -21.70
C ASP A 197 -2.06 8.15 -22.07
N GLU A 198 -3.20 8.29 -21.40
CA GLU A 198 -4.13 9.41 -21.60
C GLU A 198 -3.56 10.73 -21.09
N LEU A 199 -2.89 10.72 -19.94
CA LEU A 199 -2.13 11.88 -19.45
C LEU A 199 -1.03 12.27 -20.43
N SER A 200 -0.24 11.31 -20.90
CA SER A 200 0.81 11.52 -21.90
C SER A 200 0.27 12.15 -23.19
N LYS A 201 -0.87 11.65 -23.70
CA LYS A 201 -1.56 12.23 -24.86
C LYS A 201 -2.03 13.66 -24.62
N ASN A 202 -2.56 13.98 -23.43
CA ASN A 202 -2.98 15.33 -23.09
C ASN A 202 -1.80 16.30 -23.00
N LEU A 203 -0.67 15.85 -22.43
CA LEU A 203 0.57 16.61 -22.41
C LEU A 203 1.08 16.87 -23.84
N ILE A 204 1.15 15.85 -24.69
CA ILE A 204 1.53 16.00 -26.12
C ILE A 204 0.59 16.96 -26.85
N ARG A 205 -0.72 16.87 -26.58
CA ARG A 205 -1.71 17.73 -27.22
C ARG A 205 -1.53 19.20 -26.84
N TYR A 206 -1.14 19.47 -25.59
CA TYR A 206 -0.91 20.82 -25.11
C TYR A 206 0.45 21.36 -25.56
N PHE A 207 1.54 20.63 -25.31
CA PHE A 207 2.93 21.05 -25.50
C PHE A 207 3.51 20.77 -26.90
N GLY A 208 2.76 20.06 -27.74
CA GLY A 208 3.21 19.61 -29.06
C GLY A 208 3.94 18.26 -29.01
N LEU A 209 4.06 17.64 -30.19
CA LEU A 209 4.83 16.41 -30.38
C LEU A 209 6.33 16.71 -30.30
N LYS A 210 7.08 15.81 -29.66
CA LYS A 210 8.55 15.82 -29.55
C LYS A 210 9.11 14.44 -29.90
N ASP A 211 10.43 14.30 -29.94
CA ASP A 211 11.11 13.06 -30.32
C ASP A 211 10.82 11.89 -29.36
N LEU A 212 10.67 12.19 -28.07
CA LEU A 212 10.31 11.22 -27.03
C LEU A 212 8.89 11.47 -26.52
N MET A 213 8.30 10.46 -25.89
CA MET A 213 7.05 10.62 -25.14
C MET A 213 7.35 11.32 -23.80
N PRO A 214 6.45 12.17 -23.28
CA PRO A 214 6.66 12.87 -22.02
C PRO A 214 6.72 11.94 -20.80
N ILE A 215 6.12 10.76 -20.90
CA ILE A 215 6.12 9.72 -19.87
C ILE A 215 6.49 8.39 -20.55
N ILE A 216 7.48 7.69 -20.01
CA ILE A 216 7.97 6.41 -20.55
C ILE A 216 8.05 5.38 -19.42
N LYS A 217 7.74 4.12 -19.75
CA LYS A 217 7.99 2.99 -18.87
C LYS A 217 9.39 2.43 -19.13
N ASN A 218 10.20 2.35 -18.10
CA ASN A 218 11.50 1.71 -18.15
C ASN A 218 11.32 0.18 -18.09
N ASP A 219 11.67 -0.51 -19.17
CA ASP A 219 11.48 -1.97 -19.30
C ASP A 219 12.29 -2.78 -18.27
N GLN A 220 13.42 -2.26 -17.79
CA GLN A 220 14.27 -2.97 -16.83
C GLN A 220 13.74 -2.85 -15.39
N SER A 221 13.27 -1.66 -15.02
CA SER A 221 12.84 -1.35 -13.65
C SER A 221 11.32 -1.38 -13.46
N ALA A 222 10.55 -1.54 -14.54
CA ALA A 222 9.10 -1.39 -14.59
C ALA A 222 8.57 -0.04 -14.05
N ARG A 223 9.46 0.96 -13.96
CA ARG A 223 9.17 2.29 -13.42
C ARG A 223 8.65 3.20 -14.52
N TRP A 224 7.63 3.99 -14.19
CA TRP A 224 7.19 5.10 -15.03
C TRP A 224 7.99 6.34 -14.70
N GLU A 225 8.55 6.97 -15.72
CA GLU A 225 9.39 8.16 -15.62
C GLU A 225 8.73 9.30 -16.40
N CYS A 226 8.51 10.44 -15.74
CA CYS A 226 8.01 11.66 -16.35
C CYS A 226 9.18 12.61 -16.63
N PHE A 227 9.33 13.04 -17.87
CA PHE A 227 10.40 13.96 -18.29
C PHE A 227 10.02 15.43 -18.12
N ILE A 228 8.75 15.72 -17.81
CA ILE A 228 8.30 17.07 -17.48
C ILE A 228 8.54 17.33 -16.00
N ASN A 229 9.10 18.48 -15.67
CA ASN A 229 9.30 18.88 -14.29
C ASN A 229 7.97 19.35 -13.68
N ILE A 230 7.43 18.61 -12.74
CA ILE A 230 6.20 18.98 -12.03
C ILE A 230 6.58 19.48 -10.65
N ASN A 231 6.37 20.76 -10.39
CA ASN A 231 6.66 21.38 -9.11
C ASN A 231 5.35 21.57 -8.34
N ASP A 232 5.04 20.63 -7.45
CA ASP A 232 3.85 20.70 -6.60
C ASP A 232 4.08 21.62 -5.40
N LYS A 233 3.61 22.87 -5.47
CA LYS A 233 3.66 23.83 -4.34
C LYS A 233 2.51 23.66 -3.36
N THR A 234 1.49 22.85 -3.66
CA THR A 234 0.41 22.55 -2.71
C THR A 234 0.78 21.41 -1.78
N ASN A 235 1.71 20.55 -2.21
CA ASN A 235 2.13 19.35 -1.48
C ASN A 235 0.92 18.44 -1.17
N SER A 236 -0.12 18.51 -2.02
CA SER A 236 -1.40 17.80 -1.84
C SER A 236 -1.22 16.29 -1.71
N TRP A 237 -0.32 15.70 -2.50
CA TRP A 237 -0.01 14.27 -2.42
C TRP A 237 0.55 13.87 -1.06
N HIS A 238 1.44 14.69 -0.50
CA HIS A 238 2.05 14.42 0.79
C HIS A 238 1.06 14.53 1.93
N GLN A 239 0.09 15.45 1.85
CA GLN A 239 -0.98 15.56 2.84
C GLN A 239 -1.84 14.29 2.86
N ILE A 240 -2.22 13.77 1.68
CA ILE A 240 -2.94 12.50 1.54
C ILE A 240 -2.15 11.35 2.19
N GLU A 241 -0.83 11.32 1.99
CA GLU A 241 0.04 10.32 2.62
C GLU A 241 0.07 10.45 4.15
N LEU A 242 0.15 11.68 4.67
CA LEU A 242 0.13 11.95 6.11
C LEU A 242 -1.19 11.55 6.76
N GLU A 243 -2.33 11.84 6.11
CA GLU A 243 -3.65 11.38 6.56
C GLU A 243 -3.70 9.85 6.64
N ARG A 244 -3.29 9.17 5.56
CA ARG A 244 -3.22 7.70 5.53
C ARG A 244 -2.30 7.14 6.61
N TYR A 245 -1.18 7.81 6.90
CA TYR A 245 -0.29 7.40 7.96
C TYR A 245 -0.92 7.52 9.35
N GLN A 246 -1.68 8.59 9.59
CA GLN A 246 -2.42 8.77 10.84
C GLN A 246 -3.48 7.70 11.01
N ASP A 247 -4.23 7.38 9.94
CA ASP A 247 -5.23 6.31 9.95
C ASP A 247 -4.60 4.95 10.26
N VAL A 248 -3.52 4.59 9.56
CA VAL A 248 -2.79 3.33 9.79
C VAL A 248 -2.22 3.28 11.21
N ARG A 249 -1.66 4.39 11.70
CA ARG A 249 -1.15 4.47 13.07
C ARG A 249 -2.28 4.28 14.09
N SER A 250 -3.46 4.85 13.85
CA SER A 250 -4.64 4.63 14.68
C SER A 250 -5.03 3.16 14.70
N LEU A 251 -5.16 2.53 13.52
CA LEU A 251 -5.48 1.11 13.39
C LEU A 251 -4.48 0.20 14.11
N LEU A 252 -3.17 0.48 13.98
CA LEU A 252 -2.13 -0.27 14.68
C LEU A 252 -2.20 -0.07 16.20
N SER A 253 -2.50 1.15 16.66
CA SER A 253 -2.65 1.45 18.09
C SER A 253 -3.89 0.79 18.70
N ASP A 254 -4.96 0.66 17.92
CA ASP A 254 -6.15 -0.09 18.32
C ASP A 254 -5.91 -1.59 18.26
N TRP A 255 -5.02 -2.06 17.37
CA TRP A 255 -4.70 -3.47 17.19
C TRP A 255 -3.70 -4.01 18.23
N VAL A 256 -2.81 -3.18 18.80
CA VAL A 256 -1.65 -3.50 19.71
C VAL A 256 -1.49 -4.99 20.07
N PRO A 257 -0.46 -5.66 19.52
CA PRO A 257 -0.01 -6.98 19.96
C PRO A 257 0.59 -6.90 21.37
N LEU A 258 0.56 -8.01 22.11
CA LEU A 258 1.09 -8.09 23.47
C LEU A 258 2.64 -7.91 23.45
N ASN A 259 3.09 -6.66 23.56
CA ASN A 259 4.36 -6.14 24.08
C ASN A 259 5.74 -6.61 23.58
N GLN A 260 5.93 -7.56 22.64
CA GLN A 260 7.29 -7.88 22.14
C GLN A 260 7.39 -8.29 20.64
N GLU A 261 6.50 -7.81 19.78
CA GLU A 261 6.33 -8.41 18.43
C GLU A 261 6.69 -7.49 17.25
N VAL A 262 7.16 -6.26 17.48
CA VAL A 262 7.51 -5.29 16.42
C VAL A 262 8.92 -5.51 15.82
N GLU A 263 9.81 -6.23 16.51
CA GLU A 263 11.20 -6.45 16.04
C GLU A 263 11.35 -7.52 14.94
N LYS A 264 10.29 -8.26 14.60
CA LYS A 264 10.32 -9.35 13.60
C LYS A 264 9.71 -9.00 12.24
N ILE A 265 9.24 -7.76 12.06
CA ILE A 265 8.77 -7.29 10.76
C ILE A 265 9.99 -7.14 9.85
N ASP A 266 9.97 -7.78 8.68
CA ASP A 266 11.04 -7.67 7.70
C ASP A 266 11.05 -6.28 7.08
N LYS A 267 11.79 -5.38 7.72
CA LYS A 267 11.96 -3.99 7.30
C LYS A 267 12.51 -3.85 5.88
N SER A 268 13.21 -4.87 5.36
CA SER A 268 13.83 -4.81 4.03
C SER A 268 12.80 -4.92 2.91
N GLU A 269 11.81 -5.80 3.04
CA GLU A 269 10.73 -6.00 2.07
C GLU A 269 9.67 -4.88 2.11
N GLU A 270 9.51 -4.25 3.28
CA GLU A 270 8.60 -3.11 3.48
C GLU A 270 9.19 -1.76 3.04
N SER A 271 10.51 -1.57 3.13
CA SER A 271 11.15 -0.28 2.79
C SER A 271 10.87 0.21 1.37
N TYR A 272 10.73 -0.71 0.40
CA TYR A 272 10.39 -0.37 -0.99
C TYR A 272 8.89 -0.09 -1.19
N LYS A 273 8.03 -0.66 -0.34
CA LYS A 273 6.57 -0.43 -0.35
C LYS A 273 6.19 0.87 0.37
N MET A 274 7.01 1.32 1.32
CA MET A 274 6.75 2.47 2.21
C MET A 274 7.52 3.75 1.83
N LYS A 275 7.86 3.92 0.55
CA LYS A 275 8.55 5.13 0.07
C LYS A 275 7.70 6.37 0.39
N GLY A 276 8.20 7.28 1.22
CA GLY A 276 7.50 8.51 1.64
C GLY A 276 7.20 8.62 3.14
N TYR A 277 7.35 7.52 3.90
CA TYR A 277 7.20 7.50 5.35
C TYR A 277 8.56 7.38 6.03
N GLU A 278 8.89 8.31 6.93
CA GLU A 278 10.02 8.14 7.85
C GLU A 278 9.61 7.15 8.94
N TRP A 279 10.29 6.01 9.00
CA TRP A 279 10.17 4.98 10.04
C TRP A 279 11.45 4.90 10.84
#